data_AF-A0A9Q0GY14-F1
#
_entry.id   AF-A0A9Q0GY14-F1
#
_cell.length_a   1.000
_cell.length_b   1.000
_cell.length_c   1.000
_cell.angle_alpha   90.00
_cell.angle_beta   90.00
_cell.angle_gamma   90.00
#
_symmetry.space_group_name_H-M   'P 1'
#
loop_
_entity.id
_entity.type
_entity.pdbx_description
1 polymer ?
#
loop_
_entity_poly.entity_id
_entity_poly.type
_entity_poly.pdbx_seq_one_letter_code
_entity_poly.pdbx_strand_id
1 'polypeptide(L)'
;MSSLIPKEIPKEISPSGVEHLNLRLQGGGCPSGTVPIRRTTKEDLIRWKSFSNSSGNINQYIPGETHVAGYQLKEPNGRYHGASADLTVHTPRLLTSNQYSGALMWVEGGLDYIEYGWHVNPKLYGDNKTHIFGHWTADDSLKSGCFNQLCNGFVQVSKSLALGQILTVRPITEGHMPVVPMYLYQNTYSKNWIIAIGEGKMFEAIGYWPPELFNTIKDFAPLVGWRGEVYVPQGELASKMGTGRFPQHDNVGGQYQSVASFSAVRFYNETYIGVAPYDPSLEYIVDETKYYDIVDFPYIDDEWRHTFFYGGPGQDIDGPPVENIYND
;
A
#
# COMPACT_ATOMS: atom_id res chain seq x y z
N MET A 1 24.31 -17.83 0.93
CA MET A 1 22.88 -17.48 0.87
C MET A 1 22.74 -16.10 1.48
N SER A 2 22.47 -15.08 0.69
CA SER A 2 22.16 -13.74 1.18
C SER A 2 20.82 -13.78 1.92
N SER A 3 20.76 -13.17 3.10
CA SER A 3 19.53 -13.10 3.89
C SER A 3 18.50 -12.20 3.17
N LEU A 4 17.27 -12.68 3.00
CA LEU A 4 16.10 -11.91 2.56
C LEU A 4 15.41 -11.24 3.76
N ILE A 5 16.16 -10.99 4.84
CA ILE A 5 15.65 -10.38 6.06
C ILE A 5 16.30 -8.99 6.16
N PRO A 6 15.51 -7.93 6.38
CA PRO A 6 16.04 -6.59 6.67
C PRO A 6 17.04 -6.64 7.83
N LYS A 7 18.03 -5.74 7.84
CA LYS A 7 19.03 -5.66 8.93
C LYS A 7 18.39 -5.49 10.31
N GLU A 8 17.23 -4.84 10.36
CA GLU A 8 16.40 -4.72 11.55
C GLU A 8 14.95 -5.06 11.18
N ILE A 9 14.44 -6.17 11.74
CA ILE A 9 13.00 -6.34 11.92
C ILE A 9 12.71 -5.82 13.34
N PRO A 10 11.79 -4.86 13.53
CA PRO A 10 11.38 -4.42 14.85
C PRO A 10 10.99 -5.62 15.73
N LYS A 11 11.39 -5.60 17.00
CA LYS A 11 10.91 -6.59 17.99
C LYS A 11 9.41 -6.38 18.24
N GLU A 12 8.70 -7.50 18.35
CA GLU A 12 7.25 -7.64 18.59
C GLU A 12 6.70 -6.58 19.54
N ILE A 13 5.91 -5.63 19.02
CA ILE A 13 4.92 -4.84 19.78
C ILE A 13 3.82 -4.47 18.78
N SER A 14 2.89 -5.40 18.53
CA SER A 14 1.66 -5.14 17.78
C SER A 14 0.68 -4.38 18.66
N PRO A 15 -0.07 -3.39 18.13
CA PRO A 15 -1.00 -2.66 18.97
C PRO A 15 -2.03 -3.48 19.73
N SER A 16 -2.21 -3.17 21.01
CA SER A 16 -3.18 -3.77 21.90
C SER A 16 -4.58 -3.49 21.32
N GLY A 17 -5.11 -4.53 20.70
CA GLY A 17 -6.38 -4.47 19.99
C GLY A 17 -6.28 -4.51 18.45
N VAL A 18 -5.31 -5.24 17.93
CA VAL A 18 -5.16 -5.53 16.51
C VAL A 18 -5.31 -7.03 16.25
N GLU A 19 -6.13 -7.42 15.28
CA GLU A 19 -6.25 -8.81 14.86
C GLU A 19 -5.23 -9.14 13.77
N HIS A 20 -4.36 -10.13 14.01
CA HIS A 20 -3.46 -10.64 12.97
C HIS A 20 -4.23 -11.44 11.93
N LEU A 21 -4.12 -11.02 10.68
CA LEU A 21 -4.74 -11.71 9.55
C LEU A 21 -4.07 -13.06 9.30
N ASN A 22 -4.87 -14.12 9.09
CA ASN A 22 -4.36 -15.37 8.57
C ASN A 22 -4.19 -15.24 7.05
N LEU A 23 -3.01 -14.81 6.63
CA LEU A 23 -2.67 -14.47 5.25
C LEU A 23 -2.34 -15.68 4.37
N ARG A 24 -2.20 -16.87 4.97
CA ARG A 24 -1.71 -18.06 4.27
C ARG A 24 -2.77 -18.64 3.34
N LEU A 25 -2.33 -19.10 2.18
CA LEU A 25 -3.18 -19.83 1.23
C LEU A 25 -3.81 -21.06 1.89
N GLN A 26 -5.08 -21.33 1.52
CA GLN A 26 -5.79 -22.54 1.91
C GLN A 26 -4.97 -23.78 1.49
N GLY A 27 -4.69 -24.68 2.45
CA GLY A 27 -3.87 -25.88 2.22
C GLY A 27 -2.40 -25.77 2.66
N GLY A 28 -1.98 -24.65 3.26
CA GLY A 28 -0.66 -24.54 3.88
C GLY A 28 0.49 -24.18 2.92
N GLY A 29 0.15 -23.78 1.69
CA GLY A 29 1.11 -23.33 0.68
C GLY A 29 1.60 -24.42 -0.27
N CYS A 30 2.65 -24.10 -1.03
CA CYS A 30 3.19 -24.95 -2.08
C CYS A 30 4.31 -25.89 -1.61
N PRO A 31 4.49 -27.07 -2.25
CA PRO A 31 5.62 -27.97 -2.02
C PRO A 31 6.99 -27.31 -2.18
N SER A 32 8.03 -27.94 -1.64
CA SER A 32 9.40 -27.42 -1.79
C SER A 32 9.81 -27.31 -3.26
N GLY A 33 10.45 -26.19 -3.62
CA GLY A 33 10.84 -25.88 -5.01
C GLY A 33 9.73 -25.26 -5.86
N THR A 34 8.55 -24.98 -5.30
CA THR A 34 7.42 -24.38 -6.03
C THR A 34 6.87 -23.16 -5.29
N VAL A 35 6.19 -22.27 -6.03
CA VAL A 35 5.54 -21.06 -5.51
C VAL A 35 4.10 -20.97 -6.04
N PRO A 36 3.16 -20.36 -5.30
CA PRO A 36 1.78 -20.23 -5.72
C PRO A 36 1.63 -19.11 -6.73
N ILE A 37 1.33 -19.45 -7.98
CA ILE A 37 1.00 -18.48 -9.02
C ILE A 37 -0.53 -18.37 -9.10
N ARG A 38 -1.08 -17.16 -8.93
CA ARG A 38 -2.53 -16.94 -9.10
C ARG A 38 -2.90 -17.31 -10.54
N ARG A 39 -3.88 -18.20 -10.70
CA ARG A 39 -4.35 -18.62 -12.02
C ARG A 39 -4.99 -17.42 -12.73
N THR A 40 -4.33 -16.93 -13.77
CA THR A 40 -4.88 -15.87 -14.63
C THR A 40 -5.89 -16.49 -15.60
N THR A 41 -7.16 -16.09 -15.48
CA THR A 41 -8.23 -16.50 -16.40
C THR A 41 -8.18 -15.72 -17.72
N LYS A 42 -8.93 -16.16 -18.74
CA LYS A 42 -9.06 -15.40 -19.99
C LYS A 42 -9.68 -14.03 -19.71
N GLU A 43 -10.62 -13.97 -18.78
CA GLU A 43 -11.30 -12.76 -18.33
C GLU A 43 -10.32 -11.83 -17.60
N ASP A 44 -9.43 -12.35 -16.75
CA ASP A 44 -8.33 -11.56 -16.15
C ASP A 44 -7.42 -10.98 -17.24
N LEU A 45 -7.07 -11.76 -18.27
CA LEU A 45 -6.26 -11.28 -19.39
C LEU A 45 -6.99 -10.25 -20.24
N ILE A 46 -8.30 -10.38 -20.44
CA ILE A 46 -9.13 -9.40 -21.16
C ILE A 46 -9.19 -8.10 -20.35
N ARG A 47 -9.46 -8.18 -19.04
CA ARG A 47 -9.45 -7.02 -18.13
C ARG A 47 -8.08 -6.34 -18.13
N TRP A 48 -6.99 -7.11 -18.03
CA TRP A 48 -5.63 -6.60 -18.09
C TRP A 48 -5.30 -5.99 -19.45
N LYS A 49 -5.68 -6.59 -20.57
CA LYS A 49 -5.47 -5.99 -21.89
C LYS A 49 -6.28 -4.72 -22.09
N SER A 50 -7.49 -4.64 -21.55
CA SER A 50 -8.23 -3.38 -21.51
C SER A 50 -7.52 -2.34 -20.63
N PHE A 51 -6.77 -2.78 -19.62
CA PHE A 51 -5.95 -1.95 -18.76
C PHE A 51 -4.62 -1.53 -19.41
N SER A 52 -4.00 -2.37 -20.26
CA SER A 52 -2.65 -2.17 -20.81
C SER A 52 -2.56 -1.79 -22.29
N ASN A 53 -3.61 -2.01 -23.10
CA ASN A 53 -3.59 -1.70 -24.55
C ASN A 53 -3.66 -0.20 -24.87
N SER A 54 -3.76 0.68 -23.87
CA SER A 54 -3.40 2.10 -24.03
C SER A 54 -1.93 2.25 -23.68
N SER A 55 -1.07 2.09 -24.68
CA SER A 55 0.34 2.47 -24.61
C SER A 55 0.45 3.94 -24.18
N GLY A 56 0.75 4.16 -22.90
CA GLY A 56 1.00 5.46 -22.29
C GLY A 56 -0.02 5.87 -21.24
N ASN A 57 0.34 5.68 -19.97
CA ASN A 57 -0.39 6.04 -18.74
C ASN A 57 -1.42 5.00 -18.26
N ILE A 58 -1.22 4.52 -17.04
CA ILE A 58 -2.19 3.74 -16.25
C ILE A 58 -3.51 4.49 -16.04
N ASN A 59 -3.55 5.79 -16.35
CA ASN A 59 -4.73 6.65 -16.33
C ASN A 59 -5.60 6.61 -17.62
N GLN A 60 -5.34 5.75 -18.62
CA GLN A 60 -5.91 5.93 -19.97
C GLN A 60 -7.00 4.96 -20.46
N TYR A 61 -7.56 4.05 -19.66
CA TYR A 61 -8.81 3.38 -20.11
C TYR A 61 -10.06 4.21 -19.78
N ILE A 62 -10.02 4.94 -18.67
CA ILE A 62 -11.09 5.83 -18.26
C ILE A 62 -10.41 7.12 -17.84
N PRO A 63 -10.64 8.26 -18.53
CA PRO A 63 -10.23 9.55 -18.00
C PRO A 63 -10.71 9.63 -16.55
N GLY A 64 -9.86 10.08 -15.64
CA GLY A 64 -10.15 10.05 -14.22
C GLY A 64 -9.00 10.63 -13.43
N GLU A 65 -9.22 10.75 -12.12
CA GLU A 65 -8.27 11.34 -11.19
C GLU A 65 -8.05 10.37 -10.03
N THR A 66 -6.84 10.38 -9.47
CA THR A 66 -6.51 9.63 -8.26
C THR A 66 -6.40 10.63 -7.12
N HIS A 67 -7.34 10.54 -6.19
CA HIS A 67 -7.29 11.31 -4.95
C HIS A 67 -6.44 10.58 -3.92
N VAL A 68 -5.64 11.33 -3.18
CA VAL A 68 -4.63 10.79 -2.27
C VAL A 68 -4.69 11.48 -0.91
N ALA A 69 -4.39 10.72 0.15
CA ALA A 69 -4.13 11.28 1.46
C ALA A 69 -2.92 10.55 2.06
N GLY A 70 -1.80 11.25 2.16
CA GLY A 70 -0.52 10.65 2.51
C GLY A 70 0.59 11.67 2.68
N TYR A 71 1.82 11.17 2.74
CA TYR A 71 3.02 11.99 2.65
C TYR A 71 4.14 11.26 1.95
N GLN A 72 5.12 12.02 1.51
CA GLN A 72 6.39 11.52 0.99
C GLN A 72 7.57 12.19 1.67
N LEU A 73 8.73 11.53 1.57
CA LEU A 73 10.01 12.08 1.96
C LEU A 73 10.77 12.52 0.72
N LYS A 74 11.10 13.82 0.69
CA LYS A 74 11.80 14.45 -0.43
C LYS A 74 12.92 15.35 0.08
N GLU A 75 14.05 14.74 0.38
CA GLU A 75 15.27 15.48 0.68
C GLU A 75 16.06 15.77 -0.62
N PRO A 76 16.74 16.92 -0.75
CA PRO A 76 17.48 17.28 -1.96
C PRO A 76 18.49 16.23 -2.45
N ASN A 77 19.01 15.40 -1.53
CA ASN A 77 19.88 14.26 -1.83
C ASN A 77 19.38 12.98 -1.14
N GLY A 78 18.06 12.84 -0.99
CA GLY A 78 17.45 11.67 -0.36
C GLY A 78 17.89 10.38 -1.06
N ARG A 79 18.39 9.43 -0.29
CA ARG A 79 18.79 8.10 -0.76
C ARG A 79 18.12 7.06 0.13
N TYR A 80 16.96 6.62 -0.33
CA TYR A 80 16.11 5.70 0.39
C TYR A 80 16.27 4.27 -0.15
N HIS A 81 16.24 3.31 0.76
CA HIS A 81 16.32 1.88 0.44
C HIS A 81 15.01 1.16 0.77
N GLY A 82 13.90 1.90 0.94
CA GLY A 82 12.58 1.32 1.16
C GLY A 82 11.68 2.09 2.10
N ALA A 83 10.48 1.52 2.27
CA ALA A 83 9.44 1.88 3.20
C ALA A 83 8.93 0.65 3.96
N SER A 84 8.40 0.87 5.16
CA SER A 84 7.59 -0.10 5.88
C SER A 84 6.58 0.62 6.77
N ALA A 85 5.47 -0.06 7.05
CA ALA A 85 4.45 0.38 7.98
C ALA A 85 3.52 -0.78 8.31
N ASP A 86 2.78 -0.62 9.40
CA ASP A 86 1.70 -1.50 9.82
C ASP A 86 0.39 -0.88 9.31
N LEU A 87 -0.22 -1.51 8.31
CA LEU A 87 -1.39 -0.96 7.60
C LEU A 87 -2.68 -1.56 8.14
N THR A 88 -3.62 -0.73 8.55
CA THR A 88 -5.01 -1.19 8.70
C THR A 88 -5.56 -1.61 7.33
N VAL A 89 -6.30 -2.72 7.29
CA VAL A 89 -6.85 -3.29 6.05
C VAL A 89 -8.36 -3.19 6.06
N HIS A 90 -8.92 -2.61 5.00
CA HIS A 90 -10.35 -2.38 4.87
C HIS A 90 -10.89 -2.90 3.54
N THR A 91 -12.19 -3.10 3.46
CA THR A 91 -12.91 -3.34 2.20
C THR A 91 -13.85 -2.16 1.96
N PRO A 92 -13.33 -0.98 1.55
CA PRO A 92 -14.15 0.20 1.29
C PRO A 92 -15.21 -0.12 0.23
N ARG A 93 -16.42 0.41 0.46
CA ARG A 93 -17.50 0.33 -0.52
C ARG A 93 -17.18 1.27 -1.68
N LEU A 94 -17.10 0.69 -2.88
CA LEU A 94 -16.99 1.45 -4.12
C LEU A 94 -18.39 1.80 -4.65
N LEU A 95 -18.54 2.99 -5.22
CA LEU A 95 -19.77 3.44 -5.85
C LEU A 95 -19.99 2.76 -7.22
N THR A 96 -18.91 2.49 -7.95
CA THR A 96 -18.94 1.77 -9.23
C THR A 96 -17.81 0.73 -9.32
N SER A 97 -17.92 -0.21 -10.26
CA SER A 97 -16.88 -1.22 -10.51
C SER A 97 -15.67 -0.69 -11.31
N ASN A 98 -15.70 0.58 -11.73
CA ASN A 98 -14.60 1.22 -12.46
C ASN A 98 -13.65 2.00 -11.53
N GLN A 99 -14.02 2.12 -10.26
CA GLN A 99 -13.21 2.77 -9.23
C GLN A 99 -12.30 1.75 -8.54
N TYR A 100 -11.30 2.26 -7.84
CA TYR A 100 -10.57 1.48 -6.84
C TYR A 100 -10.25 2.35 -5.62
N SER A 101 -10.05 1.70 -4.48
CA SER A 101 -9.66 2.36 -3.22
C SER A 101 -8.69 1.46 -2.46
N GLY A 102 -7.64 2.04 -1.89
CA GLY A 102 -6.56 1.27 -1.29
C GLY A 102 -5.63 2.09 -0.42
N ALA A 103 -4.60 1.40 0.09
CA ALA A 103 -3.52 1.99 0.85
C ALA A 103 -2.21 1.31 0.49
N LEU A 104 -1.16 2.11 0.28
CA LEU A 104 0.13 1.62 -0.20
C LEU A 104 1.30 2.44 0.34
N MET A 105 2.47 1.84 0.19
CA MET A 105 3.76 2.52 0.23
C MET A 105 4.43 2.43 -1.13
N TRP A 106 5.30 3.40 -1.44
CA TRP A 106 6.00 3.41 -2.72
C TRP A 106 7.44 3.89 -2.61
N VAL A 107 8.23 3.55 -3.63
CA VAL A 107 9.52 4.15 -3.92
C VAL A 107 9.55 4.63 -5.37
N GLU A 108 10.23 5.74 -5.62
CA GLU A 108 10.21 6.40 -6.93
C GLU A 108 11.56 7.05 -7.26
N GLY A 109 11.90 7.05 -8.55
CA GLY A 109 12.97 7.86 -9.12
C GLY A 109 12.70 8.20 -10.59
N GLY A 110 12.30 9.42 -10.88
CA GLY A 110 12.01 9.81 -12.27
C GLY A 110 10.83 9.02 -12.83
N LEU A 111 11.06 8.12 -13.79
CA LEU A 111 9.99 7.28 -14.39
C LEU A 111 9.92 5.87 -13.78
N ASP A 112 10.88 5.53 -12.91
CA ASP A 112 10.85 4.26 -12.20
C ASP A 112 10.01 4.38 -10.94
N TYR A 113 9.16 3.39 -10.73
CA TYR A 113 8.19 3.40 -9.65
C TYR A 113 7.89 1.98 -9.18
N ILE A 114 7.78 1.78 -7.87
CA ILE A 114 7.25 0.55 -7.26
C ILE A 114 6.26 0.95 -6.18
N GLU A 115 5.07 0.38 -6.21
CA GLU A 115 4.09 0.46 -5.13
C GLU A 115 3.70 -0.92 -4.63
N TYR A 116 3.43 -0.99 -3.33
CA TYR A 116 3.04 -2.21 -2.64
C TYR A 116 2.07 -1.90 -1.50
N GLY A 117 0.99 -2.65 -1.41
CA GLY A 117 -0.06 -2.41 -0.44
C GLY A 117 -1.27 -3.31 -0.62
N TRP A 118 -2.44 -2.77 -0.29
CA TRP A 118 -3.73 -3.41 -0.52
C TRP A 118 -4.69 -2.47 -1.26
N HIS A 119 -5.58 -3.03 -2.06
CA HIS A 119 -6.69 -2.29 -2.68
C HIS A 119 -7.90 -3.16 -2.95
N VAL A 120 -9.06 -2.52 -3.09
CA VAL A 120 -10.26 -3.08 -3.69
C VAL A 120 -10.33 -2.55 -5.12
N ASN A 121 -10.12 -3.43 -6.10
CA ASN A 121 -10.07 -3.06 -7.52
C ASN A 121 -10.85 -4.06 -8.38
N PRO A 122 -12.16 -3.84 -8.58
CA PRO A 122 -13.01 -4.74 -9.34
C PRO A 122 -12.63 -4.83 -10.80
N LYS A 123 -12.01 -3.78 -11.35
CA LYS A 123 -11.51 -3.78 -12.72
C LYS A 123 -10.33 -4.72 -12.90
N LEU A 124 -9.47 -4.85 -11.89
CA LEU A 124 -8.31 -5.74 -11.93
C LEU A 124 -8.70 -7.19 -11.61
N TYR A 125 -9.50 -7.42 -10.57
CA TYR A 125 -9.75 -8.77 -10.04
C TYR A 125 -11.09 -9.38 -10.46
N GLY A 126 -12.07 -8.56 -10.85
CA GLY A 126 -13.44 -9.00 -11.14
C GLY A 126 -14.28 -9.26 -9.89
N ASP A 127 -13.85 -8.80 -8.72
CA ASP A 127 -14.58 -8.87 -7.46
C ASP A 127 -14.37 -7.60 -6.62
N ASN A 128 -15.14 -7.45 -5.54
CA ASN A 128 -15.05 -6.30 -4.62
C ASN A 128 -14.32 -6.68 -3.32
N LYS A 129 -13.32 -7.55 -3.38
CA LYS A 129 -12.54 -7.96 -2.21
C LYS A 129 -11.27 -7.13 -2.09
N THR A 130 -10.70 -7.13 -0.90
CA THR A 130 -9.40 -6.52 -0.66
C THR A 130 -8.30 -7.47 -1.07
N HIS A 131 -7.40 -7.03 -1.95
CA HIS A 131 -6.26 -7.84 -2.41
C HIS A 131 -4.94 -7.17 -2.01
N ILE A 132 -3.95 -7.98 -1.64
CA ILE A 132 -2.56 -7.53 -1.66
C ILE A 132 -2.19 -7.28 -3.12
N PHE A 133 -1.52 -6.18 -3.40
CA PHE A 133 -1.01 -5.91 -4.73
C PHE A 133 0.39 -5.33 -4.69
N GLY A 134 1.07 -5.51 -5.81
CA GLY A 134 2.28 -4.78 -6.14
C GLY A 134 2.18 -4.31 -7.58
N HIS A 135 2.71 -3.14 -7.85
CA HIS A 135 2.84 -2.61 -9.20
C HIS A 135 4.23 -1.98 -9.33
N TRP A 136 4.78 -2.08 -10.52
CA TRP A 136 6.09 -1.53 -10.84
C TRP A 136 6.07 -0.98 -12.25
N THR A 137 6.94 -0.02 -12.54
CA THR A 137 7.27 0.42 -13.89
C THR A 137 8.68 1.02 -13.92
N ALA A 138 9.31 1.03 -15.09
CA ALA A 138 10.59 1.68 -15.35
C ALA A 138 10.47 2.85 -16.36
N ASP A 139 9.24 3.15 -16.80
CA ASP A 139 8.96 4.15 -17.82
C ASP A 139 7.59 4.79 -17.66
N ASP A 140 7.13 5.02 -16.42
CA ASP A 140 5.81 5.60 -16.12
C ASP A 140 4.65 4.87 -16.83
N SER A 141 4.82 3.55 -16.91
CA SER A 141 3.84 2.63 -17.48
C SER A 141 3.52 2.90 -18.95
N LEU A 142 4.48 3.46 -19.68
CA LEU A 142 4.37 3.67 -21.13
C LEU A 142 4.50 2.35 -21.89
N LYS A 143 5.49 1.52 -21.55
CA LYS A 143 5.73 0.20 -22.17
C LYS A 143 6.04 -0.88 -21.14
N SER A 144 6.64 -0.52 -20.02
CA SER A 144 7.02 -1.43 -18.94
C SER A 144 6.05 -1.31 -17.77
N GLY A 145 6.01 -2.35 -16.95
CA GLY A 145 5.23 -2.33 -15.73
C GLY A 145 3.88 -3.04 -15.80
N CYS A 146 3.48 -3.55 -14.66
CA CYS A 146 2.21 -4.26 -14.51
C CYS A 146 1.89 -4.51 -13.05
N PHE A 147 0.59 -4.70 -12.81
CA PHE A 147 0.10 -5.19 -11.54
C PHE A 147 0.44 -6.68 -11.36
N ASN A 148 0.82 -7.03 -10.14
CA ASN A 148 1.05 -8.39 -9.65
C ASN A 148 2.00 -9.16 -10.57
N GLN A 149 1.55 -10.32 -11.06
CA GLN A 149 2.29 -11.20 -11.98
C GLN A 149 1.62 -11.24 -13.36
N LEU A 150 0.92 -10.17 -13.74
CA LEU A 150 0.25 -10.11 -15.05
C LEU A 150 1.24 -9.93 -16.21
N CYS A 151 2.47 -9.53 -15.91
CA CYS A 151 3.60 -9.50 -16.83
C CYS A 151 4.89 -9.96 -16.13
N ASN A 152 5.95 -10.13 -16.92
CA ASN A 152 7.28 -10.48 -16.40
C ASN A 152 7.88 -9.31 -15.63
N GLY A 153 8.59 -9.59 -14.54
CA GLY A 153 9.36 -8.60 -13.78
C GLY A 153 9.44 -8.98 -12.30
N PHE A 154 8.34 -9.45 -11.74
CA PHE A 154 8.31 -9.90 -10.35
C PHE A 154 8.74 -11.36 -10.22
N VAL A 155 9.68 -11.64 -9.31
CA VAL A 155 10.11 -13.00 -8.94
C VAL A 155 9.50 -13.36 -7.59
N GLN A 156 8.56 -14.31 -7.59
CA GLN A 156 7.96 -14.81 -6.37
C GLN A 156 8.83 -15.84 -5.68
N VAL A 157 8.91 -15.75 -4.35
CA VAL A 157 9.72 -16.66 -3.52
C VAL A 157 8.92 -17.29 -2.39
N SER A 158 7.86 -16.63 -1.90
CA SER A 158 6.99 -17.19 -0.88
C SER A 158 6.28 -18.43 -1.39
N LYS A 159 6.11 -19.41 -0.49
CA LYS A 159 5.31 -20.62 -0.75
C LYS A 159 3.87 -20.47 -0.26
N SER A 160 3.59 -19.47 0.56
CA SER A 160 2.33 -19.33 1.30
C SER A 160 1.55 -18.06 0.96
N LEU A 161 2.19 -17.11 0.26
CA LEU A 161 1.68 -15.79 -0.08
C LEU A 161 1.94 -15.50 -1.56
N ALA A 162 1.03 -14.76 -2.19
CA ALA A 162 1.16 -14.29 -3.56
C ALA A 162 0.57 -12.88 -3.73
N LEU A 163 1.13 -12.10 -4.66
CA LEU A 163 0.49 -10.88 -5.12
C LEU A 163 -0.86 -11.19 -5.80
N GLY A 164 -1.84 -10.31 -5.59
CA GLY A 164 -3.22 -10.50 -6.05
C GLY A 164 -4.02 -11.50 -5.21
N GLN A 165 -3.52 -12.00 -4.09
CA GLN A 165 -4.32 -12.81 -3.17
C GLN A 165 -5.28 -11.94 -2.34
N ILE A 166 -6.40 -12.54 -1.93
CA ILE A 166 -7.40 -11.88 -1.08
C ILE A 166 -6.86 -11.77 0.34
N LEU A 167 -6.87 -10.56 0.89
CA LEU A 167 -6.76 -10.31 2.33
C LEU A 167 -8.13 -10.57 2.96
N THR A 168 -8.26 -11.67 3.69
CA THR A 168 -9.53 -11.99 4.37
C THR A 168 -9.64 -11.19 5.65
N VAL A 169 -10.15 -9.97 5.52
CA VAL A 169 -10.51 -9.08 6.61
C VAL A 169 -11.72 -9.67 7.34
N ARG A 170 -11.60 -10.01 8.63
CA ARG A 170 -12.79 -10.35 9.42
C ARG A 170 -13.60 -9.08 9.68
N PRO A 171 -14.94 -9.15 9.70
CA PRO A 171 -15.75 -8.00 10.09
C PRO A 171 -15.32 -7.50 11.47
N ILE A 172 -15.28 -6.17 11.67
CA ILE A 172 -14.92 -5.53 12.94
C ILE A 172 -15.98 -5.91 13.99
N THR A 173 -15.83 -7.06 14.65
CA THR A 173 -16.80 -7.54 15.64
C THR A 173 -16.36 -7.29 17.08
N GLU A 174 -15.09 -6.91 17.31
CA GLU A 174 -14.51 -6.80 18.65
C GLU A 174 -13.67 -5.53 18.86
N GLY A 175 -13.90 -4.46 18.10
CA GLY A 175 -13.18 -3.18 18.28
C GLY A 175 -11.71 -3.22 17.83
N HIS A 176 -11.29 -4.28 17.17
CA HIS A 176 -9.93 -4.45 16.66
C HIS A 176 -9.90 -4.28 15.14
N MET A 177 -9.08 -3.35 14.65
CA MET A 177 -8.84 -3.23 13.21
C MET A 177 -7.81 -4.29 12.79
N PRO A 178 -8.03 -4.99 11.67
CA PRO A 178 -7.04 -5.90 11.13
C PRO A 178 -5.89 -5.11 10.56
N VAL A 179 -4.68 -5.37 11.07
CA VAL A 179 -3.46 -4.67 10.66
C VAL A 179 -2.48 -5.66 10.08
N VAL A 180 -1.72 -5.20 9.09
CA VAL A 180 -0.73 -5.98 8.37
C VAL A 180 0.58 -5.22 8.30
N PRO A 181 1.64 -5.72 8.97
CA PRO A 181 3.00 -5.24 8.75
C PRO A 181 3.41 -5.51 7.31
N MET A 182 3.74 -4.45 6.57
CA MET A 182 4.15 -4.51 5.17
C MET A 182 5.51 -3.83 4.98
N TYR A 183 6.32 -4.40 4.10
CA TYR A 183 7.68 -3.93 3.84
C TYR A 183 7.93 -3.90 2.34
N LEU A 184 8.50 -2.79 1.85
CA LEU A 184 9.09 -2.62 0.53
C LEU A 184 10.52 -2.12 0.74
N TYR A 185 11.52 -2.97 0.55
CA TYR A 185 12.90 -2.61 0.87
C TYR A 185 13.91 -3.25 -0.07
N GLN A 186 15.07 -2.61 -0.19
CA GLN A 186 16.13 -3.08 -1.05
C GLN A 186 17.11 -3.99 -0.31
N ASN A 187 17.43 -5.12 -0.92
CA ASN A 187 18.45 -6.03 -0.39
C ASN A 187 19.84 -5.41 -0.49
N THR A 188 20.60 -5.43 0.62
CA THR A 188 21.94 -4.81 0.71
C THR A 188 22.96 -5.39 -0.27
N TYR A 189 22.85 -6.67 -0.59
CA TYR A 189 23.79 -7.40 -1.45
C TYR A 189 23.31 -7.47 -2.90
N SER A 190 22.13 -8.07 -3.14
CA SER A 190 21.59 -8.30 -4.48
C SER A 190 20.96 -7.07 -5.13
N LYS A 191 20.69 -6.02 -4.36
CA LYS A 191 19.95 -4.81 -4.79
C LYS A 191 18.52 -5.06 -5.30
N ASN A 192 18.02 -6.28 -5.14
CA ASN A 192 16.62 -6.62 -5.39
C ASN A 192 15.70 -5.78 -4.47
N TRP A 193 14.64 -5.23 -5.05
CA TRP A 193 13.53 -4.62 -4.30
C TRP A 193 12.61 -5.72 -3.82
N ILE A 194 12.64 -6.03 -2.53
CA ILE A 194 11.88 -7.09 -1.89
C ILE A 194 10.60 -6.51 -1.30
N ILE A 195 9.50 -7.24 -1.48
CA ILE A 195 8.28 -7.03 -0.70
C ILE A 195 8.07 -8.18 0.28
N ALA A 196 7.67 -7.82 1.49
CA ALA A 196 7.42 -8.78 2.58
C ALA A 196 6.21 -8.37 3.40
N ILE A 197 5.72 -9.33 4.18
CA ILE A 197 4.56 -9.17 5.05
C ILE A 197 4.78 -9.90 6.37
N GLY A 198 4.13 -9.41 7.42
CA GLY A 198 4.17 -10.01 8.76
C GLY A 198 5.45 -9.66 9.53
N GLU A 199 5.48 -10.05 10.80
CA GLU A 199 6.54 -9.68 11.74
C GLU A 199 7.08 -10.90 12.48
N GLY A 200 8.24 -10.75 13.14
CA GLY A 200 8.83 -11.81 13.95
C GLY A 200 8.95 -13.15 13.19
N LYS A 201 8.34 -14.21 13.72
CA LYS A 201 8.31 -15.55 13.09
C LYS A 201 7.36 -15.66 11.90
N MET A 202 6.48 -14.68 11.71
CA MET A 202 5.50 -14.60 10.63
C MET A 202 5.99 -13.72 9.47
N PHE A 203 7.14 -13.06 9.60
CA PHE A 203 7.78 -12.33 8.52
C PHE A 203 8.08 -13.28 7.35
N GLU A 204 7.53 -12.96 6.19
CA GLU A 204 7.74 -13.74 4.97
C GLU A 204 7.90 -12.79 3.77
N ALA A 205 9.02 -12.94 3.06
CA ALA A 205 9.23 -12.27 1.78
C ALA A 205 8.32 -12.89 0.71
N ILE A 206 7.47 -12.08 0.09
CA ILE A 206 6.57 -12.52 -0.98
C ILE A 206 7.37 -12.77 -2.26
N GLY A 207 8.25 -11.83 -2.59
CA GLY A 207 9.07 -11.86 -3.80
C GLY A 207 9.82 -10.55 -3.97
N TYR A 208 10.39 -10.37 -5.16
CA TYR A 208 11.20 -9.20 -5.46
C TYR A 208 11.17 -8.79 -6.92
N TRP A 209 11.52 -7.52 -7.17
CA TRP A 209 11.89 -7.00 -8.48
C TRP A 209 13.41 -6.88 -8.59
N PRO A 210 14.05 -7.48 -9.62
CA PRO A 210 15.47 -7.31 -9.87
C PRO A 210 15.82 -5.86 -10.20
N PRO A 211 16.99 -5.35 -9.79
CA PRO A 211 17.41 -3.99 -10.08
C PRO A 211 17.56 -3.74 -11.59
N GLU A 212 17.78 -4.78 -12.40
CA GLU A 212 17.94 -4.67 -13.85
C GLU A 212 16.68 -4.22 -14.59
N LEU A 213 15.52 -4.25 -13.94
CA LEU A 213 14.28 -3.71 -14.50
C LEU A 213 14.27 -2.18 -14.58
N PHE A 214 15.01 -1.55 -13.67
CA PHE A 214 14.91 -0.13 -13.38
C PHE A 214 16.04 0.64 -14.05
N ASN A 215 15.89 1.95 -14.23
CA ASN A 215 16.89 2.87 -14.74
C ASN A 215 17.58 3.67 -13.63
N THR A 216 16.80 4.24 -12.72
CA THR A 216 17.18 5.21 -11.69
C THR A 216 17.15 4.61 -10.29
N ILE A 217 16.24 3.67 -10.00
CA ILE A 217 16.09 3.09 -8.64
C ILE A 217 16.91 1.81 -8.42
N LYS A 218 17.93 1.56 -9.26
CA LYS A 218 18.78 0.35 -9.16
C LYS A 218 19.50 0.22 -7.83
N ASP A 219 19.99 1.34 -7.30
CA ASP A 219 20.85 1.38 -6.13
C ASP A 219 20.19 2.00 -4.90
N PHE A 220 19.22 2.89 -5.10
CA PHE A 220 18.45 3.61 -4.09
C PHE A 220 17.29 4.34 -4.79
N ALA A 221 16.27 4.73 -4.04
CA ALA A 221 15.20 5.59 -4.52
C ALA A 221 15.40 7.03 -4.01
N PRO A 222 15.28 8.05 -4.89
CA PRO A 222 15.23 9.45 -4.48
C PRO A 222 14.00 9.84 -3.65
N LEU A 223 12.90 9.12 -3.80
CA LEU A 223 11.63 9.38 -3.13
C LEU A 223 11.06 8.09 -2.51
N VAL A 224 10.39 8.26 -1.38
CA VAL A 224 9.64 7.21 -0.68
C VAL A 224 8.40 7.82 -0.04
N GLY A 225 7.29 7.09 0.03
CA GLY A 225 6.08 7.61 0.66
C GLY A 225 5.04 6.56 1.03
N TRP A 226 3.97 7.03 1.67
CA TRP A 226 2.81 6.26 2.10
C TRP A 226 1.54 7.06 1.85
N ARG A 227 0.48 6.41 1.36
CA ARG A 227 -0.80 7.07 1.11
C ARG A 227 -1.98 6.10 1.12
N GLY A 228 -3.14 6.62 1.50
CA GLY A 228 -4.41 6.13 1.00
C GLY A 228 -4.69 6.73 -0.37
N GLU A 229 -5.37 5.97 -1.24
CA GLU A 229 -5.76 6.47 -2.56
C GLU A 229 -7.13 5.98 -3.00
N VAL A 230 -7.81 6.80 -3.80
CA VAL A 230 -9.08 6.51 -4.46
C VAL A 230 -8.99 6.97 -5.90
N TYR A 231 -9.19 6.06 -6.85
CA TYR A 231 -9.33 6.42 -8.25
C TYR A 231 -10.78 6.61 -8.63
N VAL A 232 -11.04 7.73 -9.31
CA VAL A 232 -12.37 8.19 -9.70
C VAL A 232 -12.40 8.44 -11.21
N PRO A 233 -13.16 7.64 -11.96
CA PRO A 233 -13.51 7.95 -13.33
C PRO A 233 -14.12 9.34 -13.51
N GLN A 234 -13.83 9.98 -14.63
CA GLN A 234 -14.36 11.27 -15.01
C GLN A 234 -15.89 11.24 -15.03
N GLY A 235 -16.50 12.17 -14.28
CA GLY A 235 -17.95 12.27 -14.16
C GLY A 235 -18.58 11.30 -13.16
N GLU A 236 -17.79 10.47 -12.47
CA GLU A 236 -18.25 9.68 -11.33
C GLU A 236 -17.97 10.40 -10.00
N LEU A 237 -18.70 9.99 -8.96
CA LEU A 237 -18.51 10.50 -7.60
C LEU A 237 -17.40 9.73 -6.89
N ALA A 238 -16.61 10.42 -6.06
CA ALA A 238 -15.51 9.81 -5.33
C ALA A 238 -15.99 8.82 -4.25
N SER A 239 -15.37 7.64 -4.18
CA SER A 239 -15.69 6.60 -3.19
C SER A 239 -15.04 6.84 -1.81
N LYS A 240 -15.38 6.00 -0.83
CA LYS A 240 -14.72 6.01 0.49
C LYS A 240 -13.23 5.65 0.40
N MET A 241 -12.42 6.37 1.17
CA MET A 241 -11.02 6.01 1.45
C MET A 241 -10.90 5.40 2.84
N GLY A 242 -10.15 4.29 2.97
CA GLY A 242 -9.98 3.62 4.25
C GLY A 242 -11.32 3.14 4.85
N THR A 243 -11.65 3.63 6.05
CA THR A 243 -12.93 3.34 6.72
C THR A 243 -14.09 4.23 6.23
N GLY A 244 -13.81 5.25 5.41
CA GLY A 244 -14.78 6.28 5.05
C GLY A 244 -14.99 7.36 6.11
N ARG A 245 -14.15 7.39 7.15
CA ARG A 245 -14.18 8.42 8.21
C ARG A 245 -13.00 9.37 8.06
N PHE A 246 -13.23 10.64 8.38
CA PHE A 246 -12.13 11.60 8.52
C PHE A 246 -11.30 11.29 9.77
N PRO A 247 -9.97 11.47 9.71
CA PRO A 247 -9.15 11.58 10.91
C PRO A 247 -9.53 12.82 11.74
N GLN A 248 -9.23 12.77 13.03
CA GLN A 248 -9.47 13.84 14.01
C GLN A 248 -8.14 14.43 14.46
N HIS A 249 -8.03 15.76 14.45
CA HIS A 249 -6.77 16.46 14.75
C HIS A 249 -6.44 16.47 16.26
N ASP A 250 -7.44 16.38 17.13
CA ASP A 250 -7.31 16.62 18.58
C ASP A 250 -7.53 15.38 19.47
N ASN A 251 -7.91 14.23 18.90
CA ASN A 251 -8.28 13.05 19.66
C ASN A 251 -7.71 11.75 19.07
N VAL A 252 -6.53 11.35 19.54
CA VAL A 252 -5.90 10.11 19.09
C VAL A 252 -6.65 8.86 19.60
N GLY A 253 -7.19 8.93 20.82
CA GLY A 253 -7.81 7.80 21.53
C GLY A 253 -8.99 7.13 20.81
N GLY A 254 -9.83 7.93 20.14
CA GLY A 254 -11.00 7.41 19.41
C GLY A 254 -10.71 6.89 18.00
N GLN A 255 -9.53 7.22 17.45
CA GLN A 255 -9.21 6.95 16.05
C GLN A 255 -8.67 5.54 15.81
N TYR A 256 -7.96 4.96 16.78
CA TYR A 256 -7.36 3.62 16.69
C TYR A 256 -8.32 2.48 16.35
N GLN A 257 -9.63 2.69 16.53
CA GLN A 257 -10.66 1.68 16.31
C GLN A 257 -11.57 2.01 15.13
N SER A 258 -11.42 3.18 14.51
CA SER A 258 -12.45 3.68 13.59
C SER A 258 -11.96 4.45 12.37
N VAL A 259 -10.70 4.87 12.34
CA VAL A 259 -10.09 5.57 11.19
C VAL A 259 -8.96 4.71 10.65
N ALA A 260 -8.81 4.67 9.32
CA ALA A 260 -7.71 3.94 8.73
C ALA A 260 -6.37 4.60 9.08
N SER A 261 -5.35 3.77 9.30
CA SER A 261 -4.03 4.24 9.68
C SER A 261 -2.89 3.43 9.05
N PHE A 262 -1.74 4.09 9.04
CA PHE A 262 -0.42 3.50 8.95
C PHE A 262 0.27 3.75 10.29
N SER A 263 0.64 2.69 11.00
CA SER A 263 1.41 2.79 12.25
C SER A 263 2.82 2.25 12.07
N ALA A 264 3.71 2.53 13.03
CA ALA A 264 5.10 2.14 12.97
C ALA A 264 5.79 2.48 11.63
N VAL A 265 5.48 3.66 11.07
CA VAL A 265 5.99 4.10 9.76
C VAL A 265 7.51 4.28 9.80
N ARG A 266 8.20 3.70 8.81
CA ARG A 266 9.67 3.82 8.66
C ARG A 266 10.11 3.85 7.21
N PHE A 267 11.03 4.75 6.89
CA PHE A 267 11.87 4.61 5.69
C PHE A 267 13.18 3.91 6.02
N TYR A 268 13.81 3.31 5.02
CA TYR A 268 15.16 2.75 5.15
C TYR A 268 16.18 3.77 4.63
N ASN A 269 17.02 4.28 5.53
CA ASN A 269 18.04 5.28 5.18
C ASN A 269 19.24 4.68 4.43
N GLU A 270 20.23 5.50 4.07
CA GLU A 270 21.48 5.11 3.37
C GLU A 270 22.25 3.93 4.00
N THR A 271 22.08 3.69 5.30
CA THR A 271 22.72 2.58 6.02
C THR A 271 21.88 1.31 6.07
N TYR A 272 20.71 1.32 5.41
CA TYR A 272 19.68 0.28 5.37
C TYR A 272 19.02 0.04 6.74
N ILE A 273 18.96 1.08 7.57
CA ILE A 273 18.30 1.05 8.88
C ILE A 273 16.93 1.70 8.75
N GLY A 274 15.92 1.03 9.28
CA GLY A 274 14.55 1.53 9.31
C GLY A 274 14.41 2.62 10.38
N VAL A 275 14.14 3.85 9.96
CA VAL A 275 14.01 5.02 10.83
C VAL A 275 12.65 5.68 10.64
N ALA A 276 12.08 6.21 11.72
CA ALA A 276 10.84 6.97 11.64
C ALA A 276 11.08 8.27 10.84
N PRO A 277 10.14 8.70 9.99
CA PRO A 277 10.16 10.04 9.41
C PRO A 277 10.24 11.13 10.49
N TYR A 278 10.86 12.26 10.16
CA TYR A 278 10.90 13.44 11.03
C TYR A 278 10.39 14.66 10.25
N ASP A 279 9.64 15.51 10.93
CA ASP A 279 8.78 16.57 10.38
C ASP A 279 9.37 17.45 9.25
N PRO A 280 10.61 17.98 9.31
CA PRO A 280 11.09 18.91 8.28
C PRO A 280 11.33 18.28 6.89
N SER A 281 11.30 16.96 6.74
CA SER A 281 11.44 16.28 5.44
C SER A 281 10.13 15.70 4.88
N LEU A 282 9.02 15.86 5.62
CA LEU A 282 7.71 15.38 5.21
C LEU A 282 7.01 16.38 4.27
N GLU A 283 6.62 15.89 3.10
CA GLU A 283 5.75 16.59 2.16
C GLU A 283 4.38 15.92 2.17
N TYR A 284 3.39 16.58 2.76
CA TYR A 284 2.00 16.11 2.81
C TYR A 284 1.35 16.21 1.43
N ILE A 285 0.62 15.16 1.06
CA ILE A 285 -0.06 15.05 -0.24
C ILE A 285 -1.54 14.75 0.03
N VAL A 286 -2.35 15.80 -0.04
CA VAL A 286 -3.82 15.73 -0.02
C VAL A 286 -4.35 16.65 -1.10
N ASP A 287 -4.95 16.08 -2.14
CA ASP A 287 -5.39 16.83 -3.33
C ASP A 287 -6.84 17.32 -3.23
N GLU A 288 -7.70 16.60 -2.49
CA GLU A 288 -9.12 16.95 -2.31
C GLU A 288 -9.52 16.92 -0.83
N THR A 289 -9.12 17.97 -0.11
CA THR A 289 -9.30 18.13 1.34
C THR A 289 -10.75 18.19 1.78
N LYS A 290 -11.69 18.44 0.86
CA LYS A 290 -13.12 18.39 1.16
C LYS A 290 -13.64 16.98 1.43
N TYR A 291 -13.00 15.97 0.83
CA TYR A 291 -13.49 14.59 0.84
C TYR A 291 -12.55 13.61 1.56
N TYR A 292 -11.28 13.98 1.71
CA TYR A 292 -10.25 13.18 2.38
C TYR A 292 -9.34 14.05 3.23
N ASP A 293 -8.78 13.49 4.30
CA ASP A 293 -7.84 14.18 5.16
C ASP A 293 -6.76 13.22 5.71
N ILE A 294 -5.68 13.79 6.23
CA ILE A 294 -4.58 13.11 6.93
C ILE A 294 -4.26 13.83 8.24
N VAL A 295 -4.04 13.06 9.30
CA VAL A 295 -3.49 13.57 10.57
C VAL A 295 -2.30 12.73 10.96
N ASP A 296 -1.14 13.37 11.08
CA ASP A 296 0.13 12.72 11.45
C ASP A 296 0.46 12.93 12.93
N PHE A 297 0.89 11.84 13.57
CA PHE A 297 1.41 11.82 14.93
C PHE A 297 2.83 11.25 14.89
N PRO A 298 3.87 12.12 14.97
CA PRO A 298 5.27 11.69 14.89
C PRO A 298 5.64 10.62 15.92
N TYR A 299 4.97 10.64 17.07
CA TYR A 299 5.08 9.60 18.08
C TYR A 299 3.83 9.57 18.95
N ILE A 300 3.18 8.41 18.99
CA ILE A 300 2.07 8.13 19.89
C ILE A 300 2.58 7.49 21.20
N ASP A 301 3.12 6.28 21.09
CA ASP A 301 3.73 5.49 22.17
C ASP A 301 4.65 4.39 21.57
N ASP A 302 5.20 3.51 22.39
CA ASP A 302 6.12 2.44 21.94
C ASP A 302 5.45 1.42 21.00
N GLU A 303 4.13 1.35 21.06
CA GLU A 303 3.29 0.37 20.40
C GLU A 303 2.84 0.88 19.02
N TRP A 304 2.30 2.10 18.94
CA TRP A 304 1.86 2.74 17.70
C TRP A 304 2.97 3.51 16.98
N ARG A 305 3.98 3.99 17.73
CA ARG A 305 5.13 4.77 17.24
C ARG A 305 4.69 5.94 16.35
N HIS A 306 5.41 6.21 15.26
CA HIS A 306 4.98 7.16 14.24
C HIS A 306 3.77 6.59 13.50
N THR A 307 2.62 7.24 13.66
CA THR A 307 1.36 6.85 13.06
C THR A 307 0.72 8.04 12.37
N PHE A 308 0.17 7.83 11.19
CA PHE A 308 -0.79 8.77 10.62
C PHE A 308 -2.13 8.08 10.36
N PHE A 309 -3.19 8.84 10.57
CA PHE A 309 -4.55 8.47 10.22
C PHE A 309 -4.94 9.15 8.93
N TYR A 310 -5.68 8.44 8.09
CA TYR A 310 -6.12 8.94 6.79
C TYR A 310 -7.52 8.41 6.48
N GLY A 311 -8.21 9.13 5.59
CA GLY A 311 -9.46 8.65 5.02
C GLY A 311 -10.46 9.76 4.80
N GLY A 312 -11.68 9.35 4.50
CA GLY A 312 -12.79 10.26 4.31
C GLY A 312 -13.92 9.60 3.50
N PRO A 313 -15.12 10.18 3.57
CA PRO A 313 -16.33 9.57 3.01
C PRO A 313 -16.35 9.60 1.48
N GLY A 314 -15.47 10.37 0.83
CA GLY A 314 -15.66 10.70 -0.58
C GLY A 314 -16.91 11.56 -0.77
N GLN A 315 -17.57 11.36 -1.89
CA GLN A 315 -18.88 11.94 -2.21
C GLN A 315 -20.04 10.95 -1.96
N ASP A 316 -19.79 9.89 -1.17
CA ASP A 316 -20.82 8.91 -0.81
C ASP A 316 -21.82 9.49 0.21
N ILE A 317 -23.00 9.84 -0.30
CA ILE A 317 -24.14 10.42 0.44
C ILE A 317 -24.76 9.49 1.49
N ASP A 318 -24.37 8.21 1.55
CA ASP A 318 -24.73 7.29 2.63
C ASP A 318 -23.80 7.43 3.87
N GLY A 319 -22.87 8.39 3.89
CA GLY A 319 -21.99 8.70 5.02
C GLY A 319 -22.60 9.66 6.05
N PRO A 320 -22.12 9.66 7.32
CA PRO A 320 -22.54 10.70 8.27
C PRO A 320 -22.20 12.09 7.71
N PRO A 321 -23.05 13.10 7.92
CA PRO A 321 -22.86 14.43 7.35
C PRO A 321 -21.50 15.00 7.74
N VAL A 322 -20.84 15.63 6.78
CA VAL A 322 -19.64 16.44 6.99
C VAL A 322 -20.02 17.60 7.89
N GLU A 323 -19.71 17.51 9.19
CA GLU A 323 -19.68 18.71 10.03
C GLU A 323 -18.47 19.53 9.59
N ASN A 324 -18.72 20.69 8.99
CA ASN A 324 -17.69 21.64 8.62
C ASN A 324 -16.98 22.13 9.89
N ILE A 325 -15.80 21.58 10.22
CA ILE A 325 -14.94 22.05 11.32
C ILE A 325 -14.07 23.24 10.86
N TYR A 326 -14.68 24.20 10.17
CA TYR A 326 -14.10 25.52 9.94
C TYR A 326 -15.19 26.56 10.14
N ASN A 327 -15.54 26.78 11.41
CA ASN A 327 -16.11 28.01 11.94
C ASN A 327 -15.95 27.94 13.46
N ASP A 328 -14.82 28.43 13.97
CA ASP A 328 -14.77 29.44 15.05
C ASP A 328 -13.31 29.91 15.28
#